data_AF-A0A950H112-F1
#
_entry.id   AF-A0A950H112-F1
#
_cell.length_a   1.000
_cell.length_b   1.000
_cell.length_c   1.000
_cell.angle_alpha   90.00
_cell.angle_beta   90.00
_cell.angle_gamma   90.00
#
_symmetry.space_group_name_H-M   'P 1'
#
loop_
_entity.id
_entity.type
_entity.pdbx_description
1 polymer ?
#
loop_
_entity_poly.entity_id
_entity_poly.type
_entity_poly.pdbx_seq_one_letter_code
_entity_poly.pdbx_strand_id
1 'polypeptide(L)'
;ARQMSLEGTKILRRSYSYNDGANLTAERWPPWKQGMEFDAGLIFICHQRDLAKGFVKINDKLSRFDMMNQFVTNVGGGHFAVPRGAVKGEYIGQKLFEAAS
;
A
#
# COMPACT_ATOMS: atom_id res chain seq x y z
N ALA A 1 -4.02 0.71 -15.01
CA ALA A 1 -4.60 0.60 -13.65
C ALA A 1 -5.65 -0.50 -13.68
N ARG A 2 -5.68 -1.41 -12.70
CA ARG A 2 -6.60 -2.57 -12.70
C ARG A 2 -7.55 -2.47 -11.52
N GLN A 3 -8.85 -2.53 -11.80
CA GLN A 3 -9.88 -2.50 -10.78
C GLN A 3 -9.89 -3.83 -10.03
N MET A 4 -9.98 -3.78 -8.71
CA MET A 4 -10.23 -4.96 -7.87
C MET A 4 -11.62 -4.82 -7.26
N SER A 5 -12.37 -5.91 -7.25
CA SER A 5 -13.73 -5.97 -6.71
C SER A 5 -13.83 -7.11 -5.71
N LEU A 6 -14.35 -6.84 -4.51
CA LEU A 6 -14.68 -7.84 -3.50
C LEU A 6 -16.03 -7.49 -2.88
N GLU A 7 -17.04 -8.35 -3.05
CA GLU A 7 -18.39 -8.13 -2.49
C GLU A 7 -18.96 -6.74 -2.81
N GLY A 8 -18.84 -6.31 -4.07
CA GLY A 8 -19.29 -4.98 -4.54
C GLY A 8 -18.36 -3.82 -4.19
N THR A 9 -17.37 -4.04 -3.33
CA THR A 9 -16.34 -3.03 -2.98
C THR A 9 -15.32 -2.91 -4.07
N LYS A 10 -15.06 -1.70 -4.58
CA LYS A 10 -14.15 -1.45 -5.70
C LYS A 10 -13.01 -0.52 -5.32
N ILE A 11 -11.79 -0.90 -5.66
CA ILE A 11 -10.58 -0.06 -5.55
C ILE A 11 -9.84 -0.02 -6.89
N LEU A 12 -9.20 1.12 -7.18
CA LEU A 12 -8.35 1.28 -8.35
C LEU A 12 -6.89 1.00 -7.97
N ARG A 13 -6.32 -0.13 -8.40
CA ARG A 13 -4.92 -0.46 -8.11
C ARG A 13 -3.97 0.11 -9.17
N ARG A 14 -2.89 0.73 -8.69
CA ARG A 14 -1.81 1.30 -9.50
C ARG A 14 -0.45 1.06 -8.80
N SER A 15 -0.22 -0.19 -8.43
CA SER A 15 0.98 -0.64 -7.74
C SER A 15 2.19 -0.78 -8.67
N TYR A 16 3.38 -0.81 -8.09
CA TYR A 16 4.66 -1.00 -8.77
C TYR A 16 5.46 -2.10 -8.06
N SER A 17 6.16 -2.94 -8.83
CA SER A 17 7.14 -3.88 -8.25
C SER A 17 8.38 -3.12 -7.81
N TYR A 18 9.05 -3.62 -6.77
CA TYR A 18 10.35 -3.14 -6.36
C TYR A 18 11.32 -4.31 -6.16
N ASN A 19 12.61 -4.02 -6.28
CA ASN A 19 13.72 -4.91 -5.97
C ASN A 19 14.87 -4.04 -5.49
N ASP A 20 15.23 -4.15 -4.23
CA ASP A 20 16.31 -3.40 -3.57
C ASP A 20 17.57 -4.29 -3.35
N GLY A 21 17.67 -5.39 -4.09
CA GLY A 21 18.81 -6.28 -4.07
C GLY A 21 18.69 -7.42 -3.07
N ALA A 22 19.84 -8.01 -2.73
CA ALA A 22 19.92 -9.16 -1.83
C ALA A 22 20.48 -8.73 -0.48
N ASN A 23 19.74 -9.07 0.57
CA ASN A 23 20.16 -8.93 1.95
C ASN A 23 20.77 -10.24 2.44
N LEU A 24 21.96 -10.11 3.04
CA LEU A 24 22.63 -11.19 3.75
C LEU A 24 22.14 -11.19 5.19
N THR A 25 21.32 -12.17 5.54
CA THR A 25 20.90 -12.39 6.92
C THR A 25 21.84 -13.40 7.56
N ALA A 26 22.52 -13.00 8.64
CA ALA A 26 23.37 -13.87 9.45
C ALA A 26 23.06 -13.63 10.94
N GLU A 27 22.09 -14.37 11.45
CA GLU A 27 21.66 -14.31 12.85
C GLU A 27 22.28 -15.45 13.65
N ARG A 28 22.97 -15.09 14.73
CA ARG A 28 23.76 -16.01 15.56
C ARG A 28 23.00 -16.57 16.77
N TRP A 29 21.78 -16.13 17.04
CA TRP A 29 20.99 -16.57 18.20
C TRP A 29 19.99 -17.67 17.80
N PRO A 30 19.72 -18.69 18.62
CA PRO A 30 18.90 -19.84 18.19
C PRO A 30 17.45 -19.46 17.81
N PRO A 31 16.93 -19.93 16.66
CA PRO A 31 17.59 -20.79 15.67
C PRO A 31 18.55 -20.01 14.76
N TRP A 32 19.73 -20.59 14.50
CA TRP A 32 20.73 -20.05 13.56
C TRP A 32 20.10 -19.84 12.18
N LYS A 33 20.16 -18.61 11.65
CA LYS A 33 19.64 -18.28 10.32
C LYS A 33 20.72 -17.62 9.49
N GLN A 34 21.15 -18.30 8.44
CA GLN A 34 22.07 -17.75 7.43
C GLN A 34 21.44 -17.92 6.05
N GLY A 35 21.27 -16.83 5.31
CA GLY A 35 20.66 -16.86 3.98
C GLY A 35 20.84 -15.56 3.21
N MET A 36 20.68 -15.67 1.89
CA MET A 36 20.49 -14.55 0.98
C MET A 36 18.99 -14.41 0.73
N GLU A 37 18.40 -13.29 1.12
CA GLU A 37 17.00 -12.98 0.89
C GLU A 37 16.92 -11.77 -0.04
N PHE A 38 16.07 -11.85 -1.08
CA PHE A 38 15.85 -10.69 -1.93
C PHE A 38 14.88 -9.73 -1.24
N ASP A 39 15.27 -8.48 -1.09
CA ASP A 39 14.33 -7.42 -0.71
C ASP A 39 13.57 -6.98 -1.95
N ALA A 40 12.58 -7.79 -2.32
CA ALA A 40 11.75 -7.58 -3.49
C ALA A 40 10.29 -7.80 -3.15
N GLY A 41 9.43 -7.02 -3.77
CA GLY A 41 8.01 -7.08 -3.48
C GLY A 41 7.19 -6.09 -4.28
N LEU A 42 6.12 -5.60 -3.67
CA LEU A 42 5.13 -4.73 -4.29
C LEU A 42 4.93 -3.47 -3.46
N ILE A 43 5.20 -2.30 -4.05
CA ILE A 43 4.70 -1.03 -3.54
C ILE A 43 3.23 -0.96 -3.92
N PHE A 44 2.36 -1.40 -3.01
CA PHE A 44 0.93 -1.44 -3.24
C PHE A 44 0.33 -0.04 -3.13
N ILE A 45 -0.27 0.43 -4.23
CA ILE A 45 -0.96 1.73 -4.28
C ILE A 45 -2.36 1.52 -4.81
N CYS A 46 -3.35 2.05 -4.09
CA CYS A 46 -4.73 2.07 -4.56
C CYS A 46 -5.41 3.41 -4.33
N HIS A 47 -6.35 3.75 -5.21
CA HIS A 47 -7.17 4.95 -5.13
C HIS A 47 -8.63 4.57 -4.94
N GLN A 48 -9.30 5.29 -4.05
CA GLN A 48 -10.70 5.11 -3.71
C GLN A 48 -11.26 6.41 -3.13
N ARG A 49 -12.58 6.56 -3.17
CA ARG A 49 -13.26 7.75 -2.63
C ARG A 49 -13.42 7.70 -1.12
N ASP A 50 -13.61 6.52 -0.56
CA ASP A 50 -13.88 6.28 0.86
C ASP A 50 -13.02 5.10 1.33
N LEU A 51 -12.17 5.36 2.32
CA LEU A 51 -11.21 4.38 2.85
C LEU A 51 -11.91 3.24 3.59
N ALA A 52 -12.92 3.55 4.41
CA ALA A 52 -13.64 2.57 5.22
C ALA A 52 -14.44 1.60 4.35
N LYS A 53 -15.06 2.12 3.29
CA LYS A 53 -15.82 1.31 2.34
C LYS A 53 -14.96 0.57 1.32
N GLY A 54 -13.71 0.96 1.13
CA GLY A 54 -12.80 0.42 0.12
C GLY A 54 -11.77 -0.54 0.71
N PHE A 55 -10.53 -0.07 0.81
CA PHE A 55 -9.35 -0.83 1.19
C PHE A 55 -9.49 -1.47 2.58
N VAL A 56 -10.06 -0.77 3.57
CA VAL A 56 -10.19 -1.32 4.93
C VAL A 56 -11.04 -2.59 4.92
N LYS A 57 -12.19 -2.55 4.26
CA LYS A 57 -13.08 -3.71 4.13
C LYS A 57 -12.41 -4.86 3.37
N ILE A 58 -11.70 -4.56 2.28
CA ILE A 58 -10.97 -5.58 1.52
C ILE A 58 -9.85 -6.20 2.35
N ASN A 59 -9.02 -5.36 2.98
CA ASN A 59 -7.85 -5.79 3.74
C ASN A 59 -8.21 -6.58 5.00
N ASP A 60 -9.29 -6.24 5.70
CA ASP A 60 -9.76 -7.02 6.86
C ASP A 60 -10.08 -8.48 6.47
N LYS A 61 -10.67 -8.70 5.29
CA LYS A 61 -10.93 -10.06 4.80
C LYS A 61 -9.65 -10.77 4.34
N LEU A 62 -8.81 -10.09 3.56
CA LEU A 62 -7.60 -10.70 2.99
C LEU A 62 -6.56 -11.01 4.07
N SER A 63 -6.35 -10.10 5.03
CA SER A 63 -5.40 -10.31 6.13
C SER A 63 -5.71 -11.55 6.98
N ARG A 64 -6.98 -11.98 7.05
CA ARG A 64 -7.39 -13.14 7.84
C ARG A 64 -7.41 -14.45 7.06
N PHE A 65 -7.81 -14.40 5.79
CA PHE A 65 -8.19 -15.60 5.04
C PHE A 65 -7.48 -15.79 3.71
N ASP A 66 -6.65 -14.85 3.28
CA ASP A 66 -5.93 -14.98 2.01
C ASP A 66 -4.74 -15.93 2.14
N MET A 67 -4.69 -16.93 1.26
CA MET A 67 -3.56 -17.86 1.16
C MET A 67 -2.27 -17.14 0.76
N MET A 68 -2.36 -15.98 0.10
CA MET A 68 -1.20 -15.19 -0.28
C MET A 68 -0.40 -14.68 0.92
N ASN A 69 -1.01 -14.59 2.11
CA ASN A 69 -0.33 -14.15 3.34
C ASN A 69 0.85 -15.06 3.73
N GLN A 70 0.91 -16.30 3.22
CA GLN A 70 2.07 -17.19 3.44
C GLN A 70 3.32 -16.75 2.66
N PHE A 71 3.14 -15.94 1.62
CA PHE A 71 4.20 -15.56 0.67
C PHE A 71 4.52 -14.06 0.70
N VAL A 72 3.74 -13.26 1.42
CA VAL A 72 3.93 -11.81 1.49
C VAL A 72 3.84 -11.35 2.94
N THR A 73 4.74 -10.42 3.31
CA THR A 73 4.69 -9.74 4.59
C THR A 73 4.42 -8.27 4.33
N ASN A 74 3.37 -7.71 4.95
CA ASN A 74 3.15 -6.28 4.92
C ASN A 74 4.08 -5.61 5.95
N VAL A 75 5.11 -4.94 5.46
CA VAL A 75 6.15 -4.30 6.29
C VAL A 75 5.81 -2.86 6.68
N GLY A 76 4.83 -2.24 6.02
CA GLY A 76 4.46 -0.85 6.31
C GLY A 76 3.60 -0.22 5.22
N GLY A 77 2.97 0.91 5.58
CA GLY A 77 2.14 1.67 4.65
C GLY A 77 1.58 2.94 5.29
N GLY A 78 0.81 3.69 4.51
CA GLY A 78 0.18 4.94 4.93
C GLY A 78 -1.07 5.26 4.12
N HIS A 79 -1.93 6.09 4.69
CA HIS A 79 -3.13 6.60 4.03
C HIS A 79 -3.00 8.09 3.81
N PHE A 80 -3.27 8.53 2.58
CA PHE A 80 -3.11 9.92 2.17
C PHE A 80 -4.40 10.44 1.55
N ALA A 81 -4.82 11.63 1.96
CA ALA A 81 -5.86 12.38 1.28
C ALA A 81 -5.23 13.11 0.09
N VAL A 82 -5.63 12.73 -1.13
CA VAL A 82 -5.16 13.39 -2.36
C VAL A 82 -6.16 14.50 -2.71
N PRO A 83 -5.76 15.78 -2.62
CA PRO A 83 -6.66 16.88 -2.98
C PRO A 83 -6.98 16.85 -4.48
N ARG A 84 -8.00 17.60 -4.87
CA ARG A 84 -8.29 17.84 -6.29
C ARG A 84 -7.07 18.42 -7.01
N GLY A 85 -6.98 18.20 -8.32
CA GLY A 85 -5.99 18.88 -9.15
C GLY A 85 -6.14 20.40 -9.09
N ALA A 86 -5.01 21.10 -9.13
CA ALA A 86 -4.97 22.56 -9.21
C ALA A 86 -5.47 23.02 -10.57
N VAL A 87 -6.22 24.13 -10.59
CA VAL A 87 -6.58 24.82 -11.84
C VAL A 87 -5.58 25.95 -12.10
N LYS A 88 -5.60 26.54 -13.30
CA LYS A 88 -4.69 27.63 -13.67
C LYS A 88 -4.82 28.78 -12.66
N GLY A 89 -3.69 29.17 -12.06
CA GLY A 89 -3.63 30.21 -11.03
C GLY A 89 -3.82 29.72 -9.60
N GLU A 90 -4.12 28.43 -9.39
CA GLU A 90 -4.16 27.81 -8.06
C GLU A 90 -2.93 26.90 -7.82
N TYR A 91 -2.60 26.63 -6.55
CA TYR A 91 -1.67 25.55 -6.16
C TYR A 91 -2.40 24.33 -5.57
N ILE A 92 -1.72 23.19 -5.55
CA ILE A 92 -2.31 21.94 -5.03
C ILE A 92 -2.65 22.10 -3.55
N GLY A 93 -3.90 21.82 -3.21
CA GLY A 93 -4.37 21.93 -1.83
C GLY A 93 -4.65 23.37 -1.36
N GLN A 94 -4.60 24.38 -2.25
CA GLN A 94 -4.83 25.78 -1.88
C GLN A 94 -6.06 26.00 -0.99
N LYS A 95 -7.21 25.42 -1.38
CA LYS A 95 -8.45 25.52 -0.58
C LYS A 95 -8.35 24.94 0.83
N LEU A 96 -7.48 23.95 1.06
CA LEU A 96 -7.27 23.36 2.38
C LEU A 96 -6.43 24.29 3.26
N PHE A 97 -5.38 24.89 2.68
CA PHE A 97 -4.42 25.70 3.43
C PHE A 97 -4.91 27.13 3.68
N GLU A 98 -5.64 27.74 2.73
CA GLU A 98 -6.19 29.10 2.88
C GLU A 98 -7.55 29.13 3.60
N ALA A 99 -8.28 28.02 3.70
CA ALA A 99 -9.47 27.96 4.55
C ALA A 99 -9.12 27.86 6.05
N ALA A 100 -7.85 27.56 6.37
CA ALA A 100 -7.36 27.44 7.73
C ALA A 100 -6.69 28.72 8.25
N SER A 101 -6.57 29.76 7.42
CA SER A 101 -6.09 31.11 7.77
C SER A 101 -7.25 32.06 8.00
#